data_AF-A0A067FHG5-F1
#
_entry.id   AF-A0A067FHG5-F1
#
_cell.length_a   1.000
_cell.length_b   1.000
_cell.length_c   1.000
_cell.angle_alpha   90.00
_cell.angle_beta   90.00
_cell.angle_gamma   90.00
#
_symmetry.space_group_name_H-M   'P 1'
#
loop_
_entity.id
_entity.type
_entity.pdbx_description
1 polymer ?
#
loop_
_entity_poly.entity_id
_entity_poly.type
_entity_poly.pdbx_seq_one_letter_code
_entity_poly.pdbx_strand_id
1 'polypeptide(L)'
;MRGKVRRRPTESALQPTPDLYGGNRFGGSRDSDASFASSRPSSIGMGRASAADLYTDRSHQSSAIRAINAHLSSHSFHIAFPLKQVPSVKDITDVIKFLISQLDYPSTTKFEEDLFVVLKSLSCPFKINKSTLRSPNSPHNWPAYLALIHWLVQIASYNYHLTTNSKAFVENNSMYMYASDSYLNYIEGKDGDVDNIDKGFIEKLEKEKENVSEYVEELKKKVSEMEGAMTGPTEREKLEKEKCVLEEDLNKFNAIIGELNMRKEKMEKLVEEKEREIGKKVEEHKRICEENEEFKKRVKLQTINARDVERMRRELQAVERDIADAENARNEWESKTWDLDSKLGRKFKELEALSMECNQAMKRLKLATEIQYSLNSNGSTPSEVMGVDYKSTLKPALESFADDVKRSSVEKLEELISLQQQSSEMAAKIEGKRKRIDALQFHINEVSAKKFLFLQPS
;
A
#
# COMPACT_ATOMS: atom_id res chain seq x y z
N MET A 1 51.70 24.25 0.65
CA MET A 1 52.41 23.12 1.29
C MET A 1 51.79 21.80 0.82
N ARG A 2 52.65 20.83 0.44
CA ARG A 2 52.51 19.34 0.46
C ARG A 2 51.08 18.77 0.45
N GLY A 3 50.62 17.90 -0.45
CA GLY A 3 51.30 16.87 -1.24
C GLY A 3 50.82 15.46 -0.84
N LYS A 4 50.47 14.63 -1.84
CA LYS A 4 50.38 13.14 -1.86
C LYS A 4 49.12 12.50 -1.24
N VAL A 5 48.30 11.63 -1.87
CA VAL A 5 48.38 10.48 -2.83
C VAL A 5 47.77 9.25 -2.12
N ARG A 6 46.78 8.59 -2.74
CA ARG A 6 46.60 7.11 -2.89
C ARG A 6 45.19 6.86 -3.47
N ARG A 7 44.99 6.36 -4.70
CA ARG A 7 45.21 5.03 -5.34
C ARG A 7 43.84 4.38 -5.65
N ARG A 8 43.55 4.14 -6.94
CA ARG A 8 42.50 3.23 -7.45
C ARG A 8 42.91 1.76 -7.23
N PRO A 9 41.98 0.79 -7.35
CA PRO A 9 41.78 0.05 -8.64
C PRO A 9 40.29 -0.24 -8.93
N THR A 10 39.73 0.02 -10.12
CA THR A 10 39.66 -0.83 -11.34
C THR A 10 39.24 -2.28 -11.09
N GLU A 11 37.96 -2.56 -11.34
CA GLU A 11 37.36 -3.89 -11.45
C GLU A 11 37.82 -4.59 -12.74
N SER A 12 38.17 -5.88 -12.64
CA SER A 12 38.34 -6.77 -13.79
C SER A 12 38.14 -8.22 -13.36
N ALA A 13 37.23 -8.88 -14.07
CA ALA A 13 37.24 -10.29 -14.46
C ALA A 13 37.30 -11.39 -13.37
N LEU A 14 36.18 -12.07 -13.21
CA LEU A 14 36.08 -13.39 -12.58
C LEU A 14 36.50 -14.50 -13.58
N GLN A 15 37.36 -15.41 -13.11
CA GLN A 15 37.46 -16.79 -13.60
C GLN A 15 37.39 -17.73 -12.38
N PRO A 16 36.72 -18.90 -12.47
CA PRO A 16 36.73 -19.92 -11.43
C PRO A 16 37.52 -21.19 -11.83
N THR A 17 37.97 -21.94 -10.83
CA THR A 17 38.48 -23.33 -10.89
C THR A 17 38.01 -24.09 -9.61
N PRO A 18 38.24 -25.42 -9.43
CA PRO A 18 37.27 -26.48 -9.72
C PRO A 18 37.06 -27.46 -8.52
N ASP A 19 36.14 -28.43 -8.63
CA ASP A 19 36.16 -29.80 -8.05
C ASP A 19 34.83 -30.50 -8.42
N LEU A 20 34.72 -31.67 -9.08
CA LEU A 20 35.21 -33.06 -8.95
C LEU A 20 34.29 -34.02 -8.13
N TYR A 21 33.74 -35.00 -8.87
CA TYR A 21 33.22 -36.34 -8.52
C TYR A 21 31.75 -36.60 -8.14
N GLY A 22 31.10 -37.46 -8.97
CA GLY A 22 29.91 -38.26 -8.65
C GLY A 22 29.22 -38.90 -9.89
N GLY A 23 29.73 -40.03 -10.39
CA GLY A 23 29.07 -40.88 -11.42
C GLY A 23 27.99 -41.81 -10.81
N ASN A 24 27.18 -42.60 -11.53
CA ASN A 24 27.21 -43.05 -12.92
C ASN A 24 25.88 -43.80 -13.27
N ARG A 25 25.60 -43.93 -14.59
CA ARG A 25 24.67 -44.85 -15.31
C ARG A 25 23.17 -44.42 -15.47
N PHE A 26 22.48 -44.54 -16.62
CA PHE A 26 22.63 -45.27 -17.89
C PHE A 26 21.93 -44.52 -19.06
N GLY A 27 22.43 -44.62 -20.31
CA GLY A 27 21.58 -44.73 -21.51
C GLY A 27 21.59 -43.63 -22.60
N GLY A 28 22.58 -43.70 -23.52
CA GLY A 28 22.56 -43.33 -24.96
C GLY A 28 21.83 -42.06 -25.44
N SER A 29 22.53 -40.94 -25.67
CA SER A 29 23.35 -40.60 -26.87
C SER A 29 22.55 -39.96 -28.00
N ARG A 30 22.60 -38.61 -28.05
CA ARG A 30 22.38 -37.83 -29.27
C ARG A 30 23.06 -36.46 -29.19
N ASP A 31 24.08 -36.33 -30.03
CA ASP A 31 24.57 -35.16 -30.78
C ASP A 31 24.86 -33.85 -30.05
N SER A 32 26.16 -33.55 -29.97
CA SER A 32 26.82 -32.42 -30.67
C SER A 32 27.81 -31.73 -29.73
N ASP A 33 29.11 -31.88 -30.00
CA ASP A 33 29.91 -30.66 -30.11
C ASP A 33 31.15 -30.82 -30.97
N ALA A 34 31.52 -29.69 -31.55
CA ALA A 34 32.49 -29.51 -32.60
C ALA A 34 33.93 -29.54 -32.06
N SER A 35 34.79 -30.28 -32.76
CA SER A 35 36.24 -30.28 -32.54
C SER A 35 36.88 -28.99 -33.07
N PHE A 36 37.48 -28.23 -32.16
CA PHE A 36 38.54 -27.25 -32.44
C PHE A 36 39.90 -27.98 -32.48
N ALA A 37 40.40 -28.30 -33.68
CA ALA A 37 41.83 -28.42 -34.00
C ALA A 37 42.00 -28.94 -35.44
N SER A 38 41.67 -28.11 -36.42
CA SER A 38 42.07 -28.32 -37.82
C SER A 38 42.16 -26.97 -38.54
N SER A 39 43.13 -26.16 -38.15
CA SER A 39 43.56 -25.02 -38.96
C SER A 39 44.65 -25.49 -39.93
N ARG A 40 44.24 -26.28 -40.94
CA ARG A 40 44.95 -26.31 -42.22
C ARG A 40 44.49 -25.08 -43.00
N PRO A 41 45.40 -24.27 -43.57
CA PRO A 41 45.01 -23.26 -44.55
C PRO A 41 44.44 -23.97 -45.78
N SER A 42 43.19 -23.69 -46.10
CA SER A 42 42.59 -24.03 -47.38
C SER A 42 43.22 -23.14 -48.45
N SER A 43 44.18 -23.64 -49.23
CA SER A 43 44.52 -23.03 -50.52
C SER A 43 43.68 -23.68 -51.61
N ILE A 44 42.65 -22.94 -52.01
CA ILE A 44 41.99 -23.09 -53.29
C ILE A 44 43.03 -22.88 -54.40
N GLY A 45 43.05 -23.77 -55.40
CA GLY A 45 43.68 -23.54 -56.71
C GLY A 45 45.20 -23.31 -56.75
N MET A 46 46.01 -24.31 -56.39
CA MET A 46 47.37 -24.49 -56.94
C MET A 46 47.74 -25.98 -56.82
N GLY A 47 48.36 -26.58 -57.84
CA GLY A 47 48.59 -28.03 -57.93
C GLY A 47 49.32 -28.63 -56.72
N ARG A 48 49.16 -29.95 -56.51
CA ARG A 48 49.93 -30.74 -55.52
C ARG A 48 51.40 -30.35 -55.58
N ALA A 49 51.88 -29.59 -54.60
CA ALA A 49 53.30 -29.37 -54.43
C ALA A 49 53.94 -30.74 -54.10
N SER A 50 54.83 -31.21 -54.96
CA SER A 50 55.64 -32.41 -54.72
C SER A 50 56.43 -32.23 -53.43
N ALA A 51 56.79 -33.29 -52.69
CA ALA A 51 57.73 -33.17 -51.56
C ALA A 51 59.06 -32.50 -51.98
N ALA A 52 59.38 -32.54 -53.27
CA ALA A 52 60.49 -31.82 -53.89
C ALA A 52 60.29 -30.29 -53.95
N ASP A 53 59.05 -29.78 -53.98
CA ASP A 53 58.75 -28.35 -54.10
C ASP A 53 59.09 -27.58 -52.82
N LEU A 54 59.04 -28.22 -51.65
CA LEU A 54 59.47 -27.63 -50.37
C LEU A 54 60.97 -27.31 -50.32
N TYR A 55 61.79 -28.06 -51.05
CA TYR A 55 63.23 -27.86 -51.12
C TYR A 55 63.64 -26.82 -52.16
N THR A 56 62.68 -26.19 -52.85
CA THR A 56 62.96 -25.04 -53.74
C THR A 56 63.13 -23.73 -52.97
N ASP A 57 62.56 -23.63 -51.76
CA ASP A 57 62.67 -22.45 -50.90
C ASP A 57 64.04 -22.36 -50.20
N ARG A 58 64.71 -21.21 -50.33
CA ARG A 58 66.02 -20.92 -49.73
C ARG A 58 66.02 -21.03 -48.21
N SER A 59 64.92 -20.67 -47.55
CA SER A 59 64.83 -20.73 -46.09
C SER A 59 64.79 -22.18 -45.59
N HIS A 60 64.01 -23.03 -46.27
CA HIS A 60 63.94 -24.46 -46.00
C HIS A 60 65.25 -25.18 -46.30
N GLN A 61 65.89 -24.86 -47.44
CA GLN A 61 67.23 -25.39 -47.76
C GLN A 61 68.25 -25.08 -46.64
N SER A 62 68.27 -23.83 -46.16
CA SER A 62 69.18 -23.41 -45.07
C SER A 62 68.89 -24.16 -43.77
N SER A 63 67.62 -24.47 -43.48
CA SER A 63 67.25 -25.27 -42.31
C SER A 63 67.67 -26.73 -42.44
N ALA A 64 67.43 -27.35 -43.61
CA ALA A 64 67.84 -28.72 -43.90
C ALA A 64 69.37 -28.89 -43.82
N ILE A 65 70.13 -27.94 -44.38
CA ILE A 65 71.61 -27.92 -44.29
C ILE A 65 72.08 -27.84 -42.83
N ARG A 66 71.44 -27.01 -41.99
CA ARG A 66 71.77 -26.96 -40.55
C ARG A 66 71.52 -28.30 -39.86
N ALA A 67 70.39 -28.96 -40.15
CA ALA A 67 70.06 -30.26 -39.59
C ALA A 67 71.06 -31.34 -40.01
N ILE A 68 71.43 -31.37 -41.30
CA ILE A 68 72.46 -32.28 -41.83
C ILE A 68 73.80 -32.04 -41.12
N ASN A 69 74.27 -30.79 -41.06
CA ASN A 69 75.55 -30.46 -40.42
C ASN A 69 75.57 -30.79 -38.92
N ALA A 70 74.44 -30.60 -38.21
CA ALA A 70 74.34 -30.99 -36.81
C ALA A 70 74.52 -32.49 -36.60
N HIS A 71 73.88 -33.31 -37.45
CA HIS A 71 74.02 -34.77 -37.41
C HIS A 71 75.42 -35.25 -37.81
N LEU A 72 76.01 -34.66 -38.85
CA LEU A 72 77.39 -34.99 -39.25
C LEU A 72 78.39 -34.64 -38.14
N SER A 73 78.18 -33.51 -37.46
CA SER A 73 79.02 -33.08 -36.33
C SER A 73 78.88 -34.02 -35.12
N SER A 74 77.66 -34.48 -34.80
CA SER A 74 77.44 -35.40 -33.67
C SER A 74 78.11 -36.76 -33.86
N HIS A 75 78.35 -37.16 -35.11
CA HIS A 75 79.04 -38.39 -35.47
C HIS A 75 80.51 -38.16 -35.89
N SER A 76 81.07 -36.99 -35.56
CA SER A 76 82.47 -36.62 -35.83
C SER A 76 82.92 -36.68 -37.31
N PHE A 77 81.99 -36.47 -38.25
CA PHE A 77 82.31 -36.43 -39.68
C PHE A 77 82.85 -35.06 -40.09
N HIS A 78 83.99 -35.03 -40.81
CA HIS A 78 84.77 -33.80 -41.05
C HIS A 78 84.22 -32.87 -42.14
N ILE A 79 83.21 -33.30 -42.91
CA ILE A 79 82.64 -32.51 -44.02
C ILE A 79 81.38 -31.78 -43.54
N ALA A 80 81.33 -30.46 -43.74
CA ALA A 80 80.15 -29.64 -43.48
C ALA A 80 79.68 -28.94 -44.76
N PHE A 81 78.38 -28.96 -45.01
CA PHE A 81 77.82 -28.29 -46.18
C PHE A 81 77.70 -26.76 -45.96
N PRO A 82 78.16 -25.93 -46.92
CA PRO A 82 77.99 -24.49 -46.85
C PRO A 82 76.51 -24.07 -46.95
N LEU A 83 76.12 -23.06 -46.18
CA LEU A 83 74.72 -22.58 -46.12
C LEU A 83 74.24 -21.82 -47.36
N LYS A 84 75.16 -21.19 -48.11
CA LYS A 84 74.84 -20.27 -49.22
C LYS A 84 75.29 -20.76 -50.59
N GLN A 85 76.13 -21.80 -50.65
CA GLN A 85 76.72 -22.34 -51.87
C GLN A 85 76.38 -23.82 -52.00
N VAL A 86 76.34 -24.34 -53.23
CA VAL A 86 76.15 -25.78 -53.44
C VAL A 86 77.48 -26.50 -53.16
N PRO A 87 77.49 -27.57 -52.33
CA PRO A 87 78.72 -28.31 -52.03
C PRO A 87 79.33 -28.99 -53.26
N SER A 88 80.59 -29.41 -53.17
CA SER A 88 81.23 -30.14 -54.27
C SER A 88 80.60 -31.52 -54.47
N VAL A 89 80.65 -32.05 -55.69
CA VAL A 89 80.13 -33.41 -55.98
C VAL A 89 80.78 -34.46 -55.07
N LYS A 90 82.09 -34.30 -54.78
CA LYS A 90 82.83 -35.18 -53.88
C LYS A 90 82.27 -35.15 -52.46
N ASP A 91 82.05 -33.96 -51.91
CA ASP A 91 81.51 -33.80 -50.55
C ASP A 91 80.10 -34.40 -50.44
N ILE A 92 79.26 -34.19 -51.46
CA ILE A 92 77.91 -34.76 -51.53
C ILE A 92 77.97 -36.29 -51.53
N THR A 93 78.84 -36.88 -52.36
CA THR A 93 79.00 -38.32 -52.45
C THR A 93 79.55 -38.91 -51.14
N ASP A 94 80.53 -38.28 -50.53
CA ASP A 94 81.16 -38.76 -49.28
C ASP A 94 80.19 -38.70 -48.10
N VAL A 95 79.36 -37.64 -48.01
CA VAL A 95 78.27 -37.56 -47.02
C VAL A 95 77.23 -38.65 -47.23
N ILE A 96 76.80 -38.92 -48.48
CA ILE A 96 75.83 -39.98 -48.75
C ILE A 96 76.41 -41.36 -48.40
N LYS A 97 77.68 -41.63 -48.75
CA LYS A 97 78.36 -42.89 -48.37
C LYS A 97 78.40 -43.08 -46.86
N PHE A 98 78.75 -42.02 -46.13
CA PHE A 98 78.76 -42.03 -44.67
C PHE A 98 77.38 -42.33 -44.08
N LEU A 99 76.32 -41.69 -44.59
CA LEU A 99 74.96 -41.94 -44.11
C LEU A 99 74.49 -43.37 -44.41
N ILE A 100 74.89 -43.94 -45.55
CA ILE A 100 74.58 -45.31 -45.91
C ILE A 100 75.32 -46.31 -45.00
N SER A 101 76.58 -46.03 -44.64
CA SER A 101 77.31 -46.89 -43.70
C SER A 101 76.72 -46.87 -42.29
N GLN A 102 76.11 -45.76 -41.85
CA GLN A 102 75.38 -45.68 -40.58
C GLN A 102 74.09 -46.51 -40.57
N LEU A 103 73.61 -46.92 -41.74
CA LEU A 103 72.43 -47.76 -41.91
C LEU A 103 72.81 -49.24 -42.14
N ASP A 104 74.04 -49.63 -41.83
CA ASP A 104 74.60 -50.98 -42.00
C ASP A 104 74.61 -51.52 -43.44
N TYR A 105 74.56 -50.64 -44.45
CA TYR A 105 74.72 -51.03 -45.85
C TYR A 105 76.19 -50.93 -46.29
N PRO A 106 76.79 -52.01 -46.84
CA PRO A 106 78.18 -51.98 -47.28
C PRO A 106 78.33 -51.07 -48.51
N SER A 107 79.29 -50.15 -48.46
CA SER A 107 79.65 -49.33 -49.63
C SER A 107 80.49 -50.15 -50.61
N THR A 108 79.93 -50.59 -51.74
CA THR A 108 80.73 -51.28 -52.77
C THR A 108 81.38 -50.30 -53.75
N THR A 109 82.26 -50.81 -54.62
CA THR A 109 82.96 -50.04 -55.67
C THR A 109 82.01 -49.39 -56.70
N LYS A 110 80.73 -49.79 -56.76
CA LYS A 110 79.70 -49.20 -57.64
C LYS A 110 78.63 -48.43 -56.85
N PHE A 111 79.07 -47.42 -56.10
CA PHE A 111 78.21 -46.55 -55.29
C PHE A 111 76.92 -46.08 -55.99
N GLU A 112 76.98 -45.74 -57.28
CA GLU A 112 75.81 -45.27 -58.02
C GLU A 112 74.70 -46.34 -58.13
N GLU A 113 75.05 -47.61 -58.37
CA GLU A 113 74.08 -48.71 -58.48
C GLU A 113 73.51 -49.08 -57.11
N ASP A 114 74.39 -49.15 -56.10
CA ASP A 114 74.02 -49.48 -54.72
C ASP A 114 73.11 -48.42 -54.10
N LEU A 115 73.37 -47.14 -54.36
CA LEU A 115 72.54 -46.05 -53.87
C LEU A 115 71.08 -46.24 -54.31
N PHE A 116 70.81 -46.60 -55.57
CA PHE A 116 69.45 -46.84 -56.01
C PHE A 116 68.80 -48.07 -55.36
N VAL A 117 69.55 -49.13 -55.09
CA VAL A 117 69.05 -50.31 -54.38
C VAL A 117 68.66 -49.94 -52.95
N VAL A 118 69.55 -49.23 -52.24
CA VAL A 118 69.31 -48.77 -50.86
C VAL A 118 68.10 -47.83 -50.82
N LEU A 119 68.04 -46.82 -51.70
CA LEU A 119 66.91 -45.90 -51.76
C LEU A 119 65.58 -46.58 -52.09
N LYS A 120 65.59 -47.63 -52.93
CA LYS A 120 64.39 -48.43 -53.20
C LYS A 120 63.99 -49.28 -51.99
N SER A 121 64.95 -49.91 -51.30
CA SER A 121 64.69 -50.71 -50.11
C SER A 121 64.11 -49.88 -48.96
N LEU A 122 64.62 -48.65 -48.79
CA LEU A 122 64.14 -47.69 -47.79
C LEU A 122 62.88 -46.93 -48.25
N SER A 123 62.31 -47.26 -49.41
CA SER A 123 61.13 -46.59 -49.99
C SER A 123 61.26 -45.07 -50.05
N CYS A 124 62.37 -44.56 -50.61
CA CYS A 124 62.67 -43.13 -50.70
C CYS A 124 61.53 -42.36 -51.40
N PRO A 125 60.97 -41.30 -50.75
CA PRO A 125 59.85 -40.55 -51.29
C PRO A 125 60.24 -39.61 -52.44
N PHE A 126 61.55 -39.36 -52.64
CA PHE A 126 62.05 -38.46 -53.69
C PHE A 126 62.47 -39.24 -54.94
N LYS A 127 62.00 -38.81 -56.11
CA LYS A 127 62.37 -39.40 -57.41
C LYS A 127 63.75 -38.88 -57.83
N ILE A 128 64.72 -39.78 -57.92
CA ILE A 128 66.08 -39.47 -58.36
C ILE A 128 66.36 -40.30 -59.61
N ASN A 129 67.00 -39.69 -60.61
CA ASN A 129 67.32 -40.36 -61.87
C ASN A 129 68.82 -40.66 -61.97
N LYS A 130 69.20 -41.81 -62.55
CA LYS A 130 70.61 -42.21 -62.73
C LYS A 130 71.46 -41.12 -63.42
N SER A 131 70.90 -40.40 -64.39
CA SER A 131 71.58 -39.32 -65.11
C SER A 131 71.89 -38.08 -64.25
N THR A 132 71.09 -37.82 -63.21
CA THR A 132 71.27 -36.66 -62.31
C THR A 132 72.38 -36.87 -61.28
N LEU A 133 72.81 -38.12 -61.08
CA LEU A 133 73.81 -38.50 -60.07
C LEU A 133 75.24 -38.13 -60.47
N ARG A 134 75.49 -37.94 -61.77
CA ARG A 134 76.77 -37.45 -62.29
C ARG A 134 77.00 -35.96 -62.05
N SER A 135 75.94 -35.19 -61.75
CA SER A 135 76.00 -33.75 -61.52
C SER A 135 75.01 -33.28 -60.44
N PRO A 136 75.15 -33.79 -59.20
CA PRO A 136 74.22 -33.51 -58.10
C PRO A 136 74.30 -32.06 -57.60
N ASN A 137 75.40 -31.36 -57.91
CA ASN A 137 75.64 -29.97 -57.56
C ASN A 137 75.03 -28.96 -58.56
N SER A 138 74.37 -29.42 -59.63
CA SER A 138 73.70 -28.52 -60.57
C SER A 138 72.56 -27.77 -59.87
N PRO A 139 72.37 -26.45 -60.06
CA PRO A 139 71.36 -25.68 -59.34
C PRO A 139 69.92 -26.22 -59.45
N HIS A 140 69.60 -26.90 -60.56
CA HIS A 140 68.30 -27.55 -60.77
C HIS A 140 68.16 -28.90 -60.06
N ASN A 141 69.27 -29.62 -59.84
CA ASN A 141 69.28 -30.95 -59.21
C ASN A 141 69.53 -30.88 -57.70
N TRP A 142 70.26 -29.86 -57.23
CA TRP A 142 70.65 -29.71 -55.83
C TRP A 142 69.48 -29.77 -54.84
N PRO A 143 68.32 -29.11 -55.08
CA PRO A 143 67.16 -29.25 -54.20
C PRO A 143 66.74 -30.72 -53.95
N ALA A 144 66.75 -31.56 -54.99
CA ALA A 144 66.38 -32.97 -54.88
C ALA A 144 67.43 -33.79 -54.12
N TYR A 145 68.72 -33.51 -54.31
CA TYR A 145 69.80 -34.16 -53.57
C TYR A 145 69.88 -33.70 -52.11
N LEU A 146 69.61 -32.44 -51.84
CA LEU A 146 69.51 -31.94 -50.47
C LEU A 146 68.33 -32.59 -49.74
N ALA A 147 67.19 -32.75 -50.42
CA ALA A 147 66.04 -33.48 -49.88
C ALA A 147 66.38 -34.93 -49.56
N LEU A 148 67.09 -35.60 -50.46
CA LEU A 148 67.59 -36.95 -50.25
C LEU A 148 68.47 -37.04 -49.01
N ILE A 149 69.50 -36.18 -48.92
CA ILE A 149 70.48 -36.25 -47.82
C ILE A 149 69.82 -35.92 -46.49
N HIS A 150 68.96 -34.90 -46.46
CA HIS A 150 68.22 -34.56 -45.25
C HIS A 150 67.31 -35.70 -44.79
N TRP A 151 66.66 -36.39 -45.72
CA TRP A 151 65.86 -37.57 -45.41
C TRP A 151 66.70 -38.76 -44.93
N LEU A 152 67.84 -39.03 -45.56
CA LEU A 152 68.77 -40.07 -45.08
C LEU A 152 69.28 -39.77 -43.66
N VAL A 153 69.58 -38.51 -43.35
CA VAL A 153 69.94 -38.07 -41.99
C VAL A 153 68.81 -38.34 -41.00
N GLN A 154 67.56 -38.06 -41.37
CA GLN A 154 66.41 -38.31 -40.50
C GLN A 154 66.24 -39.82 -40.20
N ILE A 155 66.43 -40.68 -41.20
CA ILE A 155 66.36 -42.14 -41.00
C ILE A 155 67.52 -42.62 -40.11
N ALA A 156 68.75 -42.18 -40.38
CA ALA A 156 69.91 -42.55 -39.57
C ALA A 156 69.73 -42.13 -38.10
N SER A 157 69.26 -40.89 -37.87
CA SER A 157 68.96 -40.39 -36.52
C SER A 157 67.89 -41.23 -35.83
N TYR A 158 66.82 -41.58 -36.54
CA TYR A 158 65.72 -42.38 -35.99
C TYR A 158 66.18 -43.79 -35.60
N ASN A 159 66.95 -44.47 -36.47
CA ASN A 159 67.50 -45.79 -36.18
C ASN A 159 68.43 -45.76 -34.95
N TYR A 160 69.26 -44.74 -34.81
CA TYR A 160 70.12 -44.56 -33.64
C TYR A 160 69.32 -44.39 -32.34
N HIS A 161 68.22 -43.64 -32.37
CA HIS A 161 67.33 -43.50 -31.20
C HIS A 161 66.63 -44.83 -30.85
N LEU A 162 66.20 -45.60 -31.85
CA LEU A 162 65.57 -46.91 -31.62
C LEU A 162 66.53 -47.91 -30.97
N THR A 163 67.76 -48.01 -31.47
CA THR A 163 68.75 -48.93 -30.90
C THR A 163 69.10 -48.57 -29.46
N THR A 164 69.25 -47.27 -29.16
CA THR A 164 69.54 -46.78 -27.81
C THR A 164 68.39 -47.05 -26.82
N ASN A 165 67.14 -46.74 -27.21
CA ASN A 165 65.98 -46.95 -26.34
C ASN A 165 65.61 -48.43 -26.17
N SER A 166 65.79 -49.24 -27.22
CA SER A 166 65.53 -50.69 -27.16
C SER A 166 66.47 -51.38 -26.15
N LYS A 167 67.74 -50.97 -26.12
CA LYS A 167 68.73 -51.50 -25.18
C LYS A 167 68.32 -51.24 -23.72
N ALA A 168 67.83 -50.04 -23.43
CA ALA A 168 67.33 -49.69 -22.09
C ALA A 168 66.08 -50.50 -21.68
N PHE A 169 65.21 -50.87 -22.61
CA PHE A 169 64.04 -51.72 -22.33
C PHE A 169 64.44 -53.16 -22.02
N VAL A 170 65.39 -53.69 -22.78
CA VAL A 170 65.94 -55.04 -22.62
C VAL A 170 66.70 -55.19 -21.30
N GLU A 171 67.57 -54.24 -20.97
CA GLU A 171 68.37 -54.24 -19.73
C GLU A 171 67.51 -54.12 -18.46
N ASN A 172 66.31 -53.54 -18.55
CA ASN A 172 65.38 -53.41 -17.43
C ASN A 172 64.57 -54.68 -17.14
N ASN A 173 64.55 -55.66 -18.05
CA ASN A 173 63.81 -56.90 -17.84
C ASN A 173 64.75 -58.01 -17.36
N SER A 174 64.82 -58.15 -16.03
CA SER A 174 65.56 -59.19 -15.30
C SER A 174 65.37 -60.59 -15.90
N MET A 175 64.14 -60.95 -16.27
CA MET A 175 63.79 -62.24 -16.85
C MET A 175 64.32 -62.41 -18.28
N TYR A 176 64.32 -61.34 -19.06
CA TYR A 176 64.84 -61.37 -20.42
C TYR A 176 66.36 -61.51 -20.45
N MET A 177 67.07 -60.78 -19.59
CA MET A 177 68.53 -60.91 -19.45
C MET A 177 68.92 -62.34 -19.04
N TYR A 178 68.23 -62.90 -18.03
CA TYR A 178 68.38 -64.30 -17.65
C TYR A 178 68.16 -65.25 -18.84
N ALA A 179 67.04 -65.12 -19.55
CA ALA A 179 66.74 -65.99 -20.69
C ALA A 179 67.76 -65.86 -21.82
N SER A 180 68.27 -64.66 -22.07
CA SER A 180 69.30 -64.39 -23.08
C SER A 180 70.64 -65.01 -22.70
N ASP A 181 71.11 -64.76 -21.48
CA ASP A 181 72.42 -65.23 -21.01
C ASP A 181 72.46 -66.75 -20.84
N SER A 182 71.38 -67.34 -20.30
CA SER A 182 71.23 -68.80 -20.23
C SER A 182 71.19 -69.44 -21.62
N TYR A 183 70.50 -68.81 -22.58
CA TYR A 183 70.47 -69.31 -23.96
C TYR A 183 71.82 -69.20 -24.66
N LEU A 184 72.57 -68.10 -24.44
CA LEU A 184 73.93 -67.92 -24.97
C LEU A 184 74.89 -68.99 -24.42
N ASN A 185 74.85 -69.27 -23.12
CA ASN A 185 75.68 -70.31 -22.53
C ASN A 185 75.29 -71.72 -23.00
N TYR A 186 73.99 -71.97 -23.24
CA TYR A 186 73.50 -73.22 -23.81
C TYR A 186 74.03 -73.45 -25.23
N ILE A 187 73.97 -72.46 -26.12
CA ILE A 187 74.47 -72.62 -27.51
C ILE A 187 76.00 -72.78 -27.56
N GLU A 188 76.73 -72.28 -26.56
CA GLU A 188 78.17 -72.45 -26.40
C GLU A 188 78.55 -73.79 -25.71
N GLY A 189 77.57 -74.58 -25.27
CA GLY A 189 77.78 -75.87 -24.59
C GLY A 189 78.32 -75.75 -23.17
N LYS A 190 78.09 -74.61 -22.51
CA LYS A 190 78.57 -74.30 -21.15
C LYS A 190 77.47 -74.55 -20.11
N ASP A 191 77.01 -75.79 -20.00
CA ASP A 191 75.88 -76.14 -19.13
C ASP A 191 76.13 -75.79 -17.64
N GLY A 192 77.36 -75.92 -17.16
CA GLY A 192 77.71 -75.55 -15.78
C GLY A 192 77.60 -74.04 -15.48
N ASP A 193 77.76 -73.18 -16.49
CA ASP A 193 77.57 -71.74 -16.34
C ASP A 193 76.08 -71.37 -16.32
N VAL A 194 75.22 -72.16 -16.99
CA VAL A 194 73.76 -72.03 -16.91
C VAL A 194 73.27 -72.33 -15.49
N ASP A 195 73.73 -73.43 -14.88
CA ASP A 195 73.38 -73.76 -13.48
C ASP A 195 73.77 -72.66 -12.48
N ASN A 196 74.85 -71.92 -12.76
CA ASN A 196 75.28 -70.80 -11.93
C ASN A 196 74.38 -69.56 -12.11
N ILE A 197 73.95 -69.28 -13.35
CA ILE A 197 72.99 -68.22 -13.66
C ILE A 197 71.62 -68.52 -13.02
N ASP A 198 71.16 -69.76 -13.11
CA ASP A 198 69.90 -70.22 -12.51
C ASP A 198 69.89 -70.00 -10.99
N LYS A 199 70.96 -70.39 -10.30
CA LYS A 199 71.10 -70.14 -8.85
C LYS A 199 71.06 -68.65 -8.51
N GLY A 200 71.87 -67.84 -9.18
CA GLY A 200 71.91 -66.40 -8.92
C GLY A 200 70.58 -65.70 -9.21
N PHE A 201 69.84 -66.17 -10.22
CA PHE A 201 68.51 -65.63 -10.55
C PHE A 201 67.45 -66.03 -9.52
N ILE A 202 67.46 -67.29 -9.05
CA ILE A 202 66.58 -67.75 -7.97
C ILE A 202 66.83 -66.95 -6.69
N GLU A 203 68.09 -66.77 -6.28
CA GLU A 203 68.45 -65.98 -5.09
C GLU A 203 67.92 -64.54 -5.18
N LYS A 204 68.01 -63.93 -6.37
CA LYS A 204 67.46 -62.59 -6.62
C LYS A 204 65.93 -62.57 -6.46
N LEU A 205 65.23 -63.55 -7.04
CA LEU A 205 63.77 -63.64 -6.93
C LEU A 205 63.30 -63.89 -5.50
N GLU A 206 64.04 -64.71 -4.73
CA GLU A 206 63.73 -64.97 -3.32
C GLU A 206 63.86 -63.68 -2.49
N LYS A 207 64.92 -62.89 -2.74
CA LYS A 207 65.09 -61.60 -2.07
C LYS A 207 64.00 -60.58 -2.45
N GLU A 208 63.61 -60.53 -3.72
CA GLU A 208 62.49 -59.68 -4.16
C GLU A 208 61.17 -60.09 -3.51
N LYS A 209 60.91 -61.39 -3.41
CA LYS A 209 59.73 -61.95 -2.72
C LYS A 209 59.72 -61.57 -1.23
N GLU A 210 60.85 -61.66 -0.54
CA GLU A 210 60.98 -61.30 0.87
C GLU A 210 60.66 -59.81 1.09
N ASN A 211 61.28 -58.92 0.30
CA ASN A 211 61.01 -57.47 0.36
C ASN A 211 59.53 -57.13 0.14
N VAL A 212 58.89 -57.77 -0.85
CA VAL A 212 57.44 -57.56 -1.11
C VAL A 212 56.60 -58.08 0.05
N SER A 213 56.97 -59.22 0.64
CA SER A 213 56.27 -59.77 1.79
C SER A 213 56.33 -58.84 3.00
N GLU A 214 57.49 -58.27 3.29
CA GLU A 214 57.66 -57.28 4.37
C GLU A 214 56.79 -56.04 4.16
N TYR A 215 56.77 -55.50 2.93
CA TYR A 215 55.96 -54.34 2.58
C TYR A 215 54.46 -54.62 2.71
N VAL A 216 54.01 -55.81 2.32
CA VAL A 216 52.62 -56.23 2.46
C VAL A 216 52.21 -56.32 3.94
N GLU A 217 53.06 -56.86 4.80
CA GLU A 217 52.78 -56.93 6.24
C GLU A 217 52.75 -55.53 6.89
N GLU A 218 53.63 -54.62 6.49
CA GLU A 218 53.60 -53.23 6.95
C GLU A 218 52.29 -52.53 6.54
N LEU A 219 51.85 -52.74 5.30
CA LEU A 219 50.58 -52.20 4.81
C LEU A 219 49.38 -52.79 5.56
N LYS A 220 49.34 -54.10 5.80
CA LYS A 220 48.28 -54.74 6.58
C LYS A 220 48.17 -54.17 7.98
N LYS A 221 49.32 -53.93 8.63
CA LYS A 221 49.35 -53.31 9.97
C LYS A 221 48.75 -51.90 9.93
N LYS A 222 49.13 -51.07 8.96
CA LYS A 222 48.57 -49.72 8.78
C LYS A 222 47.06 -49.74 8.52
N VAL A 223 46.58 -50.69 7.71
CA VAL A 223 45.14 -50.85 7.46
C VAL A 223 44.41 -51.23 8.74
N SER A 224 44.92 -52.20 9.50
CA SER A 224 44.31 -52.61 10.78
C SER A 224 44.29 -51.48 11.82
N GLU A 225 45.34 -50.65 11.88
CA GLU A 225 45.38 -49.46 12.73
C GLU A 225 44.32 -48.41 12.33
N MET A 226 44.13 -48.18 11.02
CA MET A 226 43.09 -47.26 10.52
C MET A 226 41.67 -47.80 10.74
N GLU A 227 41.44 -49.10 10.55
CA GLU A 227 40.15 -49.75 10.80
C GLU A 227 39.79 -49.75 12.30
N GLY A 228 40.78 -49.97 13.18
CA GLY A 228 40.62 -49.83 14.63
C GLY A 228 40.29 -48.40 15.06
N ALA A 229 40.89 -47.40 14.42
CA ALA A 229 40.57 -45.99 14.65
C ALA A 229 39.17 -45.60 14.13
N MET A 230 38.70 -46.24 13.05
CA MET A 230 37.36 -46.04 12.48
C MET A 230 36.22 -46.70 13.28
N THR A 231 36.51 -47.72 14.09
CA THR A 231 35.50 -48.48 14.86
C THR A 231 35.33 -48.03 16.31
N GLY A 232 36.16 -47.12 16.81
CA GLY A 232 35.96 -46.48 18.12
C GLY A 232 34.89 -45.37 18.11
N PRO A 233 34.33 -44.95 19.26
CA PRO A 233 33.40 -43.81 19.41
C PRO A 233 34.07 -42.43 19.18
N THR A 234 35.02 -42.37 18.24
CA THR A 234 36.11 -41.41 18.20
C THR A 234 35.68 -40.18 17.43
N GLU A 235 35.41 -39.09 18.15
CA GLU A 235 35.25 -37.71 17.64
C GLU A 235 34.03 -37.46 16.73
N ARG A 236 33.81 -38.30 15.72
CA ARG A 236 32.66 -38.26 14.82
C ARG A 236 31.34 -38.34 15.57
N GLU A 237 31.17 -39.26 16.52
CA GLU A 237 29.93 -39.34 17.30
C GLU A 237 29.71 -38.11 18.20
N LYS A 238 30.78 -37.49 18.69
CA LYS A 238 30.68 -36.24 19.47
C LYS A 238 30.26 -35.08 18.58
N LEU A 239 30.87 -34.97 17.40
CA LEU A 239 30.53 -33.97 16.38
C LEU A 239 29.12 -34.18 15.83
N GLU A 240 28.66 -35.42 15.67
CA GLU A 240 27.28 -35.72 15.26
C GLU A 240 26.26 -35.28 16.33
N LYS A 241 26.57 -35.51 17.61
CA LYS A 241 25.74 -35.01 18.73
C LYS A 241 25.73 -33.48 18.78
N GLU A 242 26.88 -32.83 18.60
CA GLU A 242 26.98 -31.37 18.57
C GLU A 242 26.20 -30.79 17.38
N LYS A 243 26.31 -31.41 16.19
CA LYS A 243 25.51 -31.06 15.02
C LYS A 243 24.01 -31.17 15.30
N CYS A 244 23.56 -32.25 15.95
CA CYS A 244 22.15 -32.42 16.34
C CYS A 244 21.67 -31.27 17.24
N VAL A 245 22.45 -30.90 18.26
CA VAL A 245 22.12 -29.78 19.16
C VAL A 245 22.06 -28.45 18.40
N LEU A 246 23.01 -28.20 17.50
CA LEU A 246 23.02 -26.99 16.68
C LEU A 246 21.82 -26.95 15.70
N GLU A 247 21.41 -28.09 15.14
CA GLU A 247 20.22 -28.20 14.30
C GLU A 247 18.93 -27.91 15.11
N GLU A 248 18.82 -28.41 16.33
CA GLU A 248 17.72 -28.08 17.23
C GLU A 248 17.67 -26.58 17.56
N ASP A 249 18.81 -25.96 17.83
CA ASP A 249 18.89 -24.53 18.12
C ASP A 249 18.59 -23.67 16.88
N LEU A 250 19.05 -24.08 15.69
CA LEU A 250 18.64 -23.45 14.43
C LEU A 250 17.13 -23.50 14.23
N ASN A 251 16.50 -24.64 14.54
CA ASN A 251 15.05 -24.77 14.46
C ASN A 251 14.33 -23.84 15.45
N LYS A 252 14.84 -23.70 16.69
CA LYS A 252 14.31 -22.74 17.67
C LYS A 252 14.47 -21.30 17.20
N PHE A 253 15.63 -20.93 16.66
CA PHE A 253 15.87 -19.59 16.11
C PHE A 253 14.97 -19.29 14.92
N ASN A 254 14.80 -20.25 14.00
CA ASN A 254 13.89 -20.10 12.87
C ASN A 254 12.43 -19.93 13.33
N ALA A 255 12.00 -20.64 14.37
CA ALA A 255 10.68 -20.45 14.95
C ALA A 255 10.49 -19.04 15.54
N ILE A 256 11.48 -18.55 16.31
CA ILE A 256 11.46 -17.19 16.88
C ILE A 256 11.45 -16.13 15.77
N ILE A 257 12.28 -16.30 14.74
CA ILE A 257 12.31 -15.40 13.57
C ILE A 257 10.95 -15.39 12.89
N GLY A 258 10.30 -16.55 12.74
CA GLY A 258 8.94 -16.66 12.21
C GLY A 258 7.92 -15.87 13.03
N GLU A 259 7.94 -16.00 14.36
CA GLU A 259 7.05 -15.25 15.26
C GLU A 259 7.30 -13.73 15.19
N LEU A 260 8.57 -13.32 15.20
CA LEU A 260 8.95 -11.91 15.08
C LEU A 260 8.52 -11.32 13.73
N ASN A 261 8.65 -12.07 12.64
CA ASN A 261 8.19 -11.64 11.32
C ASN A 261 6.66 -11.50 11.27
N MET A 262 5.90 -12.44 11.86
CA MET A 262 4.44 -12.29 11.97
C MET A 262 4.04 -11.06 12.79
N ARG A 263 4.75 -10.82 13.92
CA ARG A 263 4.50 -9.64 14.75
C ARG A 263 4.83 -8.34 14.00
N LYS A 264 5.93 -8.33 13.24
CA LYS A 264 6.33 -7.22 12.39
C LYS A 264 5.26 -6.93 11.34
N GLU A 265 4.81 -7.94 10.59
CA GLU A 265 3.77 -7.77 9.56
C GLU A 265 2.46 -7.25 10.17
N LYS A 266 2.07 -7.76 11.35
CA LYS A 266 0.89 -7.26 12.06
C LYS A 266 1.05 -5.79 12.46
N MET A 267 2.23 -5.39 12.93
CA MET A 267 2.52 -4.01 13.31
C MET A 267 2.54 -3.09 12.08
N GLU A 268 3.14 -3.52 10.96
CA GLU A 268 3.16 -2.79 9.70
C GLU A 268 1.74 -2.54 9.18
N LYS A 269 0.85 -3.54 9.19
CA LYS A 269 -0.57 -3.38 8.84
C LYS A 269 -1.29 -2.35 9.73
N LEU A 270 -1.00 -2.34 11.04
CA LEU A 270 -1.55 -1.35 11.96
C LEU A 270 -1.03 0.06 11.67
N VAL A 271 0.26 0.20 11.33
CA VAL A 271 0.86 1.48 10.93
C VAL A 271 0.19 1.99 9.66
N GLU A 272 0.05 1.16 8.62
CA GLU A 272 -0.62 1.53 7.38
C GLU A 272 -2.09 1.95 7.61
N GLU A 273 -2.80 1.27 8.51
CA GLU A 273 -4.16 1.66 8.90
C GLU A 273 -4.19 3.04 9.57
N LYS A 274 -3.27 3.28 10.51
CA LYS A 274 -3.19 4.57 11.21
C LYS A 274 -2.74 5.70 10.31
N GLU A 275 -1.82 5.46 9.37
CA GLU A 275 -1.44 6.45 8.37
C GLU A 275 -2.62 6.83 7.48
N ARG A 276 -3.45 5.86 7.07
CA ARG A 276 -4.68 6.11 6.31
C ARG A 276 -5.71 6.91 7.10
N GLU A 277 -5.85 6.63 8.40
CA GLU A 277 -6.73 7.39 9.30
C GLU A 277 -6.24 8.82 9.49
N ILE A 278 -4.93 9.01 9.70
CA ILE A 278 -4.29 10.31 9.80
C ILE A 278 -4.48 11.10 8.50
N GLY A 279 -4.29 10.49 7.33
CA GLY A 279 -4.55 11.13 6.03
C GLY A 279 -5.96 11.72 6.00
N LYS A 280 -6.99 10.89 6.19
CA LYS A 280 -8.39 11.33 6.23
C LYS A 280 -8.63 12.50 7.19
N LYS A 281 -8.02 12.47 8.37
CA LYS A 281 -8.13 13.55 9.37
C LYS A 281 -7.42 14.83 8.94
N VAL A 282 -6.30 14.73 8.24
CA VAL A 282 -5.59 15.87 7.65
C VAL A 282 -6.42 16.51 6.53
N GLU A 283 -7.04 15.72 5.65
CA GLU A 283 -7.94 16.24 4.62
C GLU A 283 -9.18 16.92 5.22
N GLU A 284 -9.78 16.32 6.25
CA GLU A 284 -10.91 16.91 6.99
C GLU A 284 -10.50 18.25 7.64
N HIS A 285 -9.35 18.27 8.33
CA HIS A 285 -8.82 19.49 8.95
C HIS A 285 -8.57 20.58 7.91
N LYS A 286 -7.98 20.23 6.76
CA LYS A 286 -7.76 21.17 5.65
C LYS A 286 -9.08 21.78 5.16
N ARG A 287 -10.11 20.97 4.96
CA ARG A 287 -11.45 21.44 4.56
C ARG A 287 -12.04 22.39 5.61
N ILE A 288 -11.96 22.04 6.89
CA ILE A 288 -12.45 22.90 7.99
C ILE A 288 -11.69 24.23 8.01
N CYS A 289 -10.38 24.23 7.78
CA CYS A 289 -9.59 25.46 7.68
C CYS A 289 -10.00 26.34 6.50
N GLU A 290 -10.25 25.74 5.33
CA GLU A 290 -10.74 26.45 4.14
C GLU A 290 -12.12 27.07 4.41
N GLU A 291 -13.06 26.30 4.95
CA GLU A 291 -14.38 26.77 5.34
C GLU A 291 -14.30 27.90 6.38
N ASN A 292 -13.43 27.77 7.40
CA ASN A 292 -13.23 28.80 8.41
C ASN A 292 -12.67 30.09 7.82
N GLU A 293 -11.74 30.02 6.88
CA GLU A 293 -11.25 31.21 6.18
C GLU A 293 -12.32 31.84 5.28
N GLU A 294 -13.19 31.04 4.66
CA GLU A 294 -14.38 31.55 3.96
C GLU A 294 -15.37 32.23 4.91
N PHE A 295 -15.68 31.62 6.06
CA PHE A 295 -16.51 32.24 7.10
C PHE A 295 -15.90 33.55 7.57
N LYS A 296 -14.60 33.60 7.82
CA LYS A 296 -13.89 34.81 8.23
C LYS A 296 -13.93 35.90 7.16
N LYS A 297 -13.81 35.55 5.86
CA LYS A 297 -14.03 36.48 4.76
C LYS A 297 -15.47 37.00 4.75
N ARG A 298 -16.47 36.14 4.91
CA ARG A 298 -17.88 36.54 5.00
C ARG A 298 -18.15 37.47 6.17
N VAL A 299 -17.61 37.16 7.36
CA VAL A 299 -17.73 37.99 8.55
C VAL A 299 -17.05 39.35 8.34
N LYS A 300 -15.89 39.41 7.68
CA LYS A 300 -15.24 40.69 7.34
C LYS A 300 -16.05 41.54 6.34
N LEU A 301 -16.82 40.92 5.45
CA LEU A 301 -17.71 41.62 4.51
C LEU A 301 -18.98 42.12 5.18
N GLN A 302 -19.41 41.49 6.28
CA GLN A 302 -20.53 42.00 7.07
C GLN A 302 -20.15 43.36 7.66
N THR A 303 -21.04 44.34 7.49
CA THR A 303 -20.86 45.71 7.97
C THR A 303 -21.11 45.86 9.48
N ILE A 304 -21.53 44.78 10.14
CA ILE A 304 -21.87 44.72 11.57
C ILE A 304 -20.70 44.05 12.31
N ASN A 305 -20.07 44.78 13.21
CA ASN A 305 -18.96 44.28 14.02
C ASN A 305 -19.48 43.61 15.30
N ALA A 306 -18.65 42.84 16.01
CA ALA A 306 -19.01 42.20 17.28
C ALA A 306 -19.51 43.22 18.34
N ARG A 307 -19.00 44.45 18.31
CA ARG A 307 -19.49 45.54 19.16
C ARG A 307 -20.91 45.97 18.82
N ASP A 308 -21.28 45.93 17.54
CA ASP A 308 -22.62 46.29 17.08
C ASP A 308 -23.62 45.20 17.46
N VAL A 309 -23.24 43.92 17.37
CA VAL A 309 -24.05 42.79 17.88
C VAL A 309 -24.29 42.93 19.39
N GLU A 310 -23.28 43.31 20.16
CA GLU A 310 -23.44 43.52 21.60
C GLU A 310 -24.27 44.76 21.93
N ARG A 311 -24.20 45.81 21.11
CA ARG A 311 -25.11 46.96 21.19
C ARG A 311 -26.54 46.55 20.90
N MET A 312 -26.79 45.81 19.82
CA MET A 312 -28.11 45.30 19.45
C MET A 312 -28.69 44.40 20.54
N ARG A 313 -27.87 43.53 21.18
CA ARG A 313 -28.31 42.71 22.31
C ARG A 313 -28.78 43.56 23.48
N ARG A 314 -28.04 44.62 23.83
CA ARG A 314 -28.41 45.54 24.90
C ARG A 314 -29.67 46.34 24.57
N GLU A 315 -29.82 46.79 23.32
CA GLU A 315 -31.04 47.45 22.84
C GLU A 315 -32.24 46.50 22.87
N LEU A 316 -32.08 45.24 22.46
CA LEU A 316 -33.13 44.22 22.55
C LEU A 316 -33.56 43.98 24.01
N GLN A 317 -32.61 43.81 24.93
CA GLN A 317 -32.90 43.68 26.35
C GLN A 317 -33.54 44.93 26.97
N ALA A 318 -33.33 46.11 26.40
CA ALA A 318 -34.04 47.32 26.81
C ALA A 318 -35.49 47.29 26.33
N VAL A 319 -35.72 46.96 25.06
CA VAL A 319 -37.05 46.82 24.49
C VAL A 319 -37.86 45.72 25.21
N GLU A 320 -37.26 44.59 25.54
CA GLU A 320 -37.93 43.52 26.33
C GLU A 320 -38.37 44.01 27.71
N ARG A 321 -37.56 44.84 28.37
CA ARG A 321 -37.94 45.48 29.65
C ARG A 321 -39.09 46.47 29.47
N ASP A 322 -39.01 47.32 28.45
CA ASP A 322 -40.07 48.29 28.14
C ASP A 322 -41.40 47.59 27.80
N ILE A 323 -41.36 46.45 27.11
CA ILE A 323 -42.54 45.61 26.84
C ILE A 323 -43.12 45.07 28.15
N ALA A 324 -42.29 44.51 29.03
CA ALA A 324 -42.76 43.99 30.31
C ALA A 324 -43.38 45.08 31.19
N ASP A 325 -42.78 46.28 31.23
CA ASP A 325 -43.32 47.43 31.95
C ASP A 325 -44.65 47.91 31.36
N ALA A 326 -44.77 47.94 30.03
CA ALA A 326 -46.01 48.28 29.34
C ALA A 326 -47.12 47.23 29.58
N GLU A 327 -46.78 45.94 29.60
CA GLU A 327 -47.71 44.86 29.93
C GLU A 327 -48.19 44.95 31.38
N ASN A 328 -47.29 45.24 32.33
CA ASN A 328 -47.66 45.46 33.72
C ASN A 328 -48.59 46.68 33.86
N ALA A 329 -48.26 47.80 33.22
CA ALA A 329 -49.11 48.99 33.21
C ALA A 329 -50.49 48.69 32.58
N ARG A 330 -50.56 47.92 31.49
CA ARG A 330 -51.82 47.47 30.90
C ARG A 330 -52.64 46.66 31.91
N ASN A 331 -52.04 45.66 32.56
CA ASN A 331 -52.72 44.81 33.53
C ASN A 331 -53.24 45.63 34.72
N GLU A 332 -52.50 46.65 35.18
CA GLU A 332 -52.97 47.58 36.21
C GLU A 332 -54.19 48.39 35.76
N TRP A 333 -54.19 48.89 34.51
CA TRP A 333 -55.33 49.61 33.95
C TRP A 333 -56.54 48.71 33.70
N GLU A 334 -56.33 47.46 33.29
CA GLU A 334 -57.39 46.46 33.17
C GLU A 334 -58.02 46.16 34.54
N SER A 335 -57.21 45.98 35.59
CA SER A 335 -57.71 45.80 36.95
C SER A 335 -58.51 47.01 37.44
N LYS A 336 -58.02 48.25 37.19
CA LYS A 336 -58.76 49.48 37.50
C LYS A 336 -60.09 49.55 36.73
N THR A 337 -60.08 49.15 35.47
CA THR A 337 -61.29 49.11 34.63
C THR A 337 -62.29 48.10 35.17
N TRP A 338 -61.84 46.91 35.54
CA TRP A 338 -62.67 45.88 36.16
C TRP A 338 -63.31 46.34 37.48
N ASP A 339 -62.53 47.04 38.32
CA ASP A 339 -63.03 47.61 39.58
C ASP A 339 -64.07 48.71 39.35
N LEU A 340 -63.85 49.57 38.35
CA LEU A 340 -64.80 50.61 37.97
C LEU A 340 -66.07 50.03 37.37
N ASP A 341 -65.96 49.05 36.47
CA ASP A 341 -67.10 48.36 35.88
C ASP A 341 -67.91 47.61 36.95
N SER A 342 -67.24 46.96 37.90
CA SER A 342 -67.88 46.35 39.08
C SER A 342 -68.62 47.37 39.95
N LYS A 343 -68.04 48.56 40.16
CA LYS A 343 -68.69 49.66 40.90
C LYS A 343 -69.87 50.22 40.13
N LEU A 344 -69.72 50.44 38.82
CA LEU A 344 -70.76 50.94 37.92
C LEU A 344 -71.92 49.95 37.85
N GLY A 345 -71.66 48.66 37.69
CA GLY A 345 -72.66 47.60 37.70
C GLY A 345 -73.45 47.53 39.02
N ARG A 346 -72.79 47.73 40.18
CA ARG A 346 -73.50 47.86 41.46
C ARG A 346 -74.41 49.09 41.48
N LYS A 347 -73.91 50.25 41.06
CA LYS A 347 -74.70 51.49 41.00
C LYS A 347 -75.85 51.42 40.01
N PHE A 348 -75.66 50.74 38.89
CA PHE A 348 -76.72 50.50 37.90
C PHE A 348 -77.83 49.62 38.47
N LYS A 349 -77.50 48.56 39.22
CA LYS A 349 -78.49 47.74 39.94
C LYS A 349 -79.26 48.55 41.00
N GLU A 350 -78.58 49.40 41.77
CA GLU A 350 -79.23 50.33 42.70
C GLU A 350 -80.20 51.27 41.97
N LEU A 351 -79.78 51.81 40.81
CA LEU A 351 -80.61 52.68 39.98
C LEU A 351 -81.81 51.93 39.39
N GLU A 352 -81.63 50.68 38.98
CA GLU A 352 -82.70 49.81 38.48
C GLU A 352 -83.75 49.54 39.55
N ALA A 353 -83.31 49.27 40.79
CA ALA A 353 -84.21 49.15 41.93
C ALA A 353 -85.03 50.44 42.16
N LEU A 354 -84.37 51.59 42.20
CA LEU A 354 -85.04 52.90 42.37
C LEU A 354 -85.98 53.24 41.21
N SER A 355 -85.59 52.93 39.98
CA SER A 355 -86.41 53.09 38.78
C SER A 355 -87.67 52.22 38.85
N MET A 356 -87.53 50.96 39.27
CA MET A 356 -88.67 50.07 39.51
C MET A 356 -89.60 50.62 40.60
N GLU A 357 -89.06 51.10 41.72
CA GLU A 357 -89.85 51.73 42.78
C GLU A 357 -90.60 52.98 42.30
N CYS A 358 -89.92 53.86 41.56
CA CYS A 358 -90.54 55.05 40.97
C CYS A 358 -91.63 54.67 39.96
N ASN A 359 -91.36 53.71 39.07
CA ASN A 359 -92.33 53.20 38.11
C ASN A 359 -93.55 52.57 38.81
N GLN A 360 -93.35 51.84 39.91
CA GLN A 360 -94.45 51.30 40.72
C GLN A 360 -95.26 52.42 41.39
N ALA A 361 -94.61 53.46 41.93
CA ALA A 361 -95.27 54.62 42.50
C ALA A 361 -96.09 55.40 41.46
N MET A 362 -95.54 55.61 40.26
CA MET A 362 -96.24 56.23 39.13
C MET A 362 -97.47 55.42 38.71
N LYS A 363 -97.36 54.08 38.65
CA LYS A 363 -98.51 53.19 38.40
C LYS A 363 -99.59 53.30 39.49
N ARG A 364 -99.22 53.39 40.77
CA ARG A 364 -100.18 53.60 41.88
C ARG A 364 -100.91 54.94 41.77
N LEU A 365 -100.21 55.99 41.33
CA LEU A 365 -100.77 57.34 41.14
C LEU A 365 -101.64 57.46 39.87
N LYS A 366 -101.69 56.42 39.02
CA LYS A 366 -102.38 56.45 37.70
C LYS A 366 -101.96 57.63 36.83
N LEU A 367 -100.71 58.08 36.98
CA LEU A 367 -100.11 59.01 36.02
C LEU A 367 -100.06 58.32 34.66
N ALA A 368 -100.34 59.07 33.59
CA ALA A 368 -100.52 58.55 32.24
C ALA A 368 -99.55 57.42 31.91
N THR A 369 -100.09 56.31 31.38
CA THR A 369 -99.43 55.02 31.13
C THR A 369 -98.20 55.08 30.22
N GLU A 370 -97.87 56.25 29.68
CA GLU A 370 -96.79 56.50 28.72
C GLU A 370 -95.46 56.91 29.36
N ILE A 371 -95.42 57.36 30.62
CA ILE A 371 -94.17 57.78 31.26
C ILE A 371 -93.62 56.65 32.15
N GLN A 372 -92.61 55.96 31.65
CA GLN A 372 -91.91 54.90 32.40
C GLN A 372 -90.39 55.09 32.27
N TYR A 373 -89.67 55.05 33.40
CA TYR A 373 -88.22 55.00 33.39
C TYR A 373 -87.75 53.69 32.76
N SER A 374 -86.96 53.79 31.69
CA SER A 374 -86.33 52.67 30.98
C SER A 374 -84.82 52.87 31.01
N LEU A 375 -84.13 52.11 31.87
CA LEU A 375 -82.69 52.34 32.04
C LEU A 375 -81.90 51.83 30.83
N ASN A 376 -80.95 52.63 30.36
CA ASN A 376 -80.00 52.26 29.31
C ASN A 376 -78.57 52.28 29.87
N SER A 377 -77.91 51.11 29.87
CA SER A 377 -76.53 50.94 30.35
C SER A 377 -75.49 51.68 29.50
N ASN A 378 -75.82 52.04 28.26
CA ASN A 378 -74.91 52.67 27.30
C ASN A 378 -75.13 54.18 27.16
N GLY A 379 -75.99 54.78 28.00
CA GLY A 379 -76.24 56.22 27.98
C GLY A 379 -75.04 57.01 28.51
N SER A 380 -74.66 58.09 27.83
CA SER A 380 -73.56 58.97 28.28
C SER A 380 -74.08 60.18 29.07
N THR A 381 -75.38 60.46 28.99
CA THR A 381 -76.04 61.55 29.72
C THR A 381 -77.10 61.02 30.69
N PRO A 382 -77.41 61.73 31.81
CA PRO A 382 -78.43 61.28 32.76
C PRO A 382 -79.81 61.02 32.14
N SER A 383 -80.20 61.79 31.13
CA SER A 383 -81.48 61.60 30.43
C SER A 383 -81.49 60.35 29.55
N GLU A 384 -80.36 60.02 28.91
CA GLU A 384 -80.21 58.78 28.14
C GLU A 384 -80.15 57.55 29.05
N VAL A 385 -79.46 57.64 30.19
CA VAL A 385 -79.37 56.54 31.17
C VAL A 385 -80.74 56.25 31.80
N MET A 386 -81.55 57.27 32.05
CA MET A 386 -82.88 57.13 32.65
C MET A 386 -84.01 56.84 31.64
N GLY A 387 -83.73 56.98 30.33
CA GLY A 387 -84.68 56.78 29.23
C GLY A 387 -85.79 57.85 29.11
N VAL A 388 -85.97 58.65 30.16
CA VAL A 388 -86.95 59.73 30.26
C VAL A 388 -86.29 60.91 30.95
N ASP A 389 -86.48 62.11 30.40
CA ASP A 389 -86.01 63.34 31.06
C ASP A 389 -86.96 63.72 32.21
N TYR A 390 -86.43 63.65 33.43
CA TYR A 390 -87.12 64.04 34.64
C TYR A 390 -87.64 65.49 34.58
N LYS A 391 -86.84 66.41 34.02
CA LYS A 391 -87.15 67.85 34.08
C LYS A 391 -88.20 68.27 33.06
N SER A 392 -88.15 67.74 31.85
CA SER A 392 -89.04 68.16 30.76
C SER A 392 -90.30 67.30 30.64
N THR A 393 -90.27 66.03 31.06
CA THR A 393 -91.40 65.11 30.87
C THR A 393 -92.09 64.78 32.19
N LEU A 394 -91.35 64.24 33.17
CA LEU A 394 -91.99 63.73 34.40
C LEU A 394 -92.45 64.85 35.35
N LYS A 395 -91.59 65.86 35.59
CA LYS A 395 -91.91 66.95 36.53
C LYS A 395 -93.15 67.76 36.10
N PRO A 396 -93.31 68.18 34.84
CA PRO A 396 -94.52 68.89 34.41
C PRO A 396 -95.78 68.01 34.49
N ALA A 397 -95.66 66.70 34.19
CA ALA A 397 -96.78 65.77 34.31
C ALA A 397 -97.24 65.58 35.77
N LEU A 398 -96.29 65.53 36.72
CA LEU A 398 -96.59 65.49 38.15
C LEU A 398 -97.21 66.80 38.65
N GLU A 399 -96.71 67.95 38.20
CA GLU A 399 -97.28 69.26 38.53
C GLU A 399 -98.71 69.40 37.99
N SER A 400 -98.94 68.99 36.73
CA SER A 400 -100.28 68.94 36.14
C SER A 400 -101.23 68.03 36.92
N PHE A 401 -100.78 66.82 37.29
CA PHE A 401 -101.61 65.91 38.10
C PHE A 401 -101.91 66.49 39.50
N ALA A 402 -100.92 67.12 40.14
CA ALA A 402 -101.13 67.79 41.43
C ALA A 402 -102.15 68.93 41.32
N ASP A 403 -102.11 69.70 40.23
CA ASP A 403 -103.05 70.78 39.97
C ASP A 403 -104.45 70.25 39.57
N ASP A 404 -104.55 69.13 38.86
CA ASP A 404 -105.82 68.45 38.57
C ASP A 404 -106.44 67.88 39.84
N VAL A 405 -105.65 67.28 40.74
CA VAL A 405 -106.12 66.82 42.05
C VAL A 405 -106.60 68.00 42.88
N LYS A 406 -105.87 69.13 42.89
CA LYS A 406 -106.32 70.36 43.55
C LYS A 406 -107.64 70.86 42.94
N ARG A 407 -107.73 70.96 41.62
CA ARG A 407 -108.93 71.41 40.91
C ARG A 407 -110.13 70.52 41.24
N SER A 408 -109.98 69.20 41.12
CA SER A 408 -111.03 68.24 41.49
C SER A 408 -111.39 68.32 42.97
N SER A 409 -110.41 68.56 43.86
CA SER A 409 -110.70 68.74 45.28
C SER A 409 -111.50 70.02 45.53
N VAL A 410 -111.20 71.12 44.83
CA VAL A 410 -111.92 72.39 44.91
C VAL A 410 -113.32 72.24 44.34
N GLU A 411 -113.49 71.60 43.18
CA GLU A 411 -114.80 71.29 42.59
C GLU A 411 -115.66 70.45 43.54
N LYS A 412 -115.11 69.39 44.15
CA LYS A 412 -115.83 68.59 45.15
C LYS A 412 -116.15 69.39 46.41
N LEU A 413 -115.30 70.33 46.80
CA LEU A 413 -115.53 71.21 47.94
C LEU A 413 -116.62 72.24 47.62
N GLU A 414 -116.66 72.77 46.40
CA GLU A 414 -117.73 73.62 45.89
C GLU A 414 -119.06 72.86 45.76
N GLU A 415 -119.04 71.61 45.30
CA GLU A 415 -120.20 70.72 45.33
C GLU A 415 -120.68 70.48 46.77
N LEU A 416 -119.77 70.24 47.71
CA LEU A 416 -120.10 70.12 49.14
C LEU A 416 -120.72 71.40 49.69
N ILE A 417 -120.18 72.57 49.34
CA ILE A 417 -120.73 73.87 49.74
C ILE A 417 -122.13 74.05 49.13
N SER A 418 -122.33 73.71 47.86
CA SER A 418 -123.63 73.77 47.19
C SER A 418 -124.65 72.84 47.83
N LEU A 419 -124.27 71.59 48.13
CA LEU A 419 -125.12 70.65 48.86
C LEU A 419 -125.44 71.16 50.27
N GLN A 420 -124.48 71.80 50.94
CA GLN A 420 -124.70 72.42 52.24
C GLN A 420 -125.63 73.64 52.16
N GLN A 421 -125.51 74.45 51.11
CA GLN A 421 -126.42 75.57 50.81
C GLN A 421 -127.84 75.05 50.56
N GLN A 422 -128.01 74.02 49.72
CA GLN A 422 -129.30 73.36 49.47
C GLN A 422 -129.89 72.77 50.75
N SER A 423 -129.07 72.13 51.59
CA SER A 423 -129.48 71.63 52.91
C SER A 423 -129.98 72.77 53.81
N SER A 424 -129.28 73.91 53.83
CA SER A 424 -129.68 75.10 54.59
C SER A 424 -130.97 75.75 54.06
N GLU A 425 -131.19 75.79 52.73
CA GLU A 425 -132.43 76.26 52.13
C GLU A 425 -133.61 75.33 52.42
N MET A 426 -133.39 74.01 52.37
CA MET A 426 -134.38 73.03 52.80
C MET A 426 -134.70 73.21 54.28
N ALA A 427 -133.70 73.43 55.14
CA ALA A 427 -133.90 73.72 56.55
C ALA A 427 -134.71 75.02 56.76
N ALA A 428 -134.41 76.08 56.01
CA ALA A 428 -135.18 77.33 56.05
C ALA A 428 -136.63 77.16 55.54
N LYS A 429 -136.86 76.35 54.50
CA LYS A 429 -138.21 75.98 54.05
C LYS A 429 -138.97 75.17 55.10
N ILE A 430 -138.29 74.27 55.82
CA ILE A 430 -138.87 73.52 56.94
C ILE A 430 -139.25 74.48 58.06
N GLU A 431 -138.36 75.40 58.44
CA GLU A 431 -138.61 76.40 59.48
C GLU A 431 -139.72 77.38 59.08
N GLY A 432 -139.77 77.80 57.82
CA GLY A 432 -140.86 78.61 57.27
C GLY A 432 -142.21 77.88 57.32
N LYS A 433 -142.25 76.59 56.99
CA LYS A 433 -143.45 75.75 57.19
C LYS A 433 -143.79 75.62 58.67
N ARG A 434 -142.80 75.49 59.55
CA ARG A 434 -142.98 75.40 61.01
C ARG A 434 -143.60 76.66 61.59
N LYS A 435 -143.07 77.84 61.27
CA LYS A 435 -143.67 79.14 61.63
C LYS A 435 -145.08 79.32 61.08
N ARG A 436 -145.37 78.79 59.89
CA ARG A 436 -146.72 78.80 59.30
C ARG A 436 -147.68 77.89 60.07
N ILE A 437 -147.20 76.73 60.54
CA ILE A 437 -147.93 75.86 61.46
C ILE A 437 -148.16 76.57 62.78
N ASP A 438 -147.13 77.18 63.38
CA ASP A 438 -147.25 77.91 64.66
C ASP A 438 -148.21 79.10 64.54
N ALA A 439 -148.20 79.83 63.42
CA ALA A 439 -149.15 80.92 63.15
C ALA A 439 -150.59 80.40 62.99
N LEU A 440 -150.79 79.28 62.29
CA LEU A 440 -152.10 78.61 62.22
C LEU A 440 -152.55 78.13 63.61
N GLN A 441 -151.61 77.64 64.43
CA GLN A 441 -151.88 77.20 65.79
C GLN A 441 -152.23 78.37 66.71
N PHE A 442 -151.55 79.51 66.58
CA PHE A 442 -151.91 80.77 67.24
C PHE A 442 -153.31 81.25 66.79
N HIS A 443 -153.63 81.16 65.49
CA HIS A 443 -154.95 81.56 64.98
C HIS A 443 -156.07 80.65 65.50
N ILE A 444 -155.82 79.34 65.61
CA ILE A 444 -156.71 78.37 66.26
C ILE A 444 -156.89 78.73 67.74
N ASN A 445 -155.82 79.10 68.44
CA ASN A 445 -155.88 79.49 69.84
C ASN A 445 -156.60 80.84 70.05
N GLU A 446 -156.44 81.82 69.15
CA GLU A 446 -157.12 83.12 69.21
C GLU A 446 -158.62 83.01 68.96
N VAL A 447 -159.04 82.17 67.99
CA VAL A 447 -160.46 81.85 67.76
C VAL A 447 -161.04 81.08 68.95
N SER A 448 -160.25 80.19 69.56
CA SER A 448 -160.63 79.49 70.79
C SER A 448 -160.74 80.42 72.01
N ALA A 449 -159.90 81.45 72.10
CA ALA A 449 -159.92 82.46 73.17
C ALA A 449 -161.05 83.49 72.98
N LYS A 450 -161.38 83.89 71.75
CA LYS A 450 -162.58 84.72 71.45
C LYS A 450 -163.89 83.97 71.74
N LYS A 451 -163.87 82.64 71.72
CA LYS A 451 -164.98 81.79 72.18
C LYS A 451 -165.17 81.79 73.70
N PHE A 452 -164.22 82.31 74.49
CA PHE A 452 -164.22 82.27 75.96
C PHE A 452 -164.58 83.59 76.66
N LEU A 453 -164.75 84.72 75.94
CA LEU A 453 -165.04 86.04 76.53
C LEU A 453 -166.50 86.53 76.39
N PHE A 454 -167.40 85.74 75.81
CA PHE A 454 -168.82 86.08 75.65
C PHE A 454 -169.79 85.29 76.57
N LEU A 455 -169.28 84.64 77.61
CA LEU A 455 -170.11 83.88 78.56
C LEU A 455 -169.78 84.26 80.01
N GLN A 456 -170.55 85.22 80.56
CA GLN A 456 -171.20 85.23 81.90
C GLN A 456 -171.61 86.67 82.33
N PRO A 457 -172.58 86.88 83.25
CA PRO A 457 -174.01 86.57 83.12
C PRO A 457 -174.94 87.75 83.54
N SER A 458 -176.15 87.79 82.98
CA SER A 458 -177.41 88.14 83.66
C SER A 458 -178.54 87.46 82.90
#